data_AF-A0A484RBC0-F1
#
_entry.id   AF-A0A484RBC0-F1
#
_cell.length_a   1.000
_cell.length_b   1.000
_cell.length_c   1.000
_cell.angle_alpha   90.00
_cell.angle_beta   90.00
_cell.angle_gamma   90.00
#
_symmetry.space_group_name_H-M   'P 1'
#
loop_
_entity.id
_entity.type
_entity.pdbx_description
1 polymer ?
#
loop_
_entity_poly.entity_id
_entity_poly.type
_entity_poly.pdbx_seq_one_letter_code
_entity_poly.pdbx_strand_id
1 'polypeptide(L)'
;MASVLAWPLVACAAPATREAPQQSEAQRLEKFAVSQCLQRAFPDTPFGADARRASGAYVELGSADADVYGEIAALVGTHLAKPYQSKSGEPLHVMQCLDLLQSPALATLVKPYR
;
A
#
# COMPACT_ATOMS: atom_id res chain seq x y z
N MET A 1 -0.16 63.61 -10.64
CA MET A 1 -0.61 62.41 -11.38
C MET A 1 0.13 61.22 -10.81
N ALA A 2 -0.48 60.46 -9.90
CA ALA A 2 0.14 59.30 -9.25
C ALA A 2 -0.52 58.04 -9.82
N SER A 3 0.22 57.30 -10.66
CA SER A 3 -0.23 56.01 -11.20
C SER A 3 -0.02 54.94 -10.14
N VAL A 4 -1.12 54.39 -9.64
CA VAL A 4 -1.11 53.20 -8.78
C VAL A 4 -1.05 51.99 -9.71
N LEU A 5 0.08 51.29 -9.73
CA LEU A 5 0.23 50.02 -10.43
C LEU A 5 -0.54 48.95 -9.65
N ALA A 6 -1.67 48.50 -10.20
CA ALA A 6 -2.41 47.35 -9.70
C ALA A 6 -1.66 46.07 -10.09
N TRP A 7 -1.06 45.41 -9.10
CA TRP A 7 -0.57 44.04 -9.27
C TRP A 7 -1.73 43.05 -9.18
N PRO A 8 -1.82 42.07 -10.09
CA PRO A 8 -2.83 41.04 -9.99
C PRO A 8 -2.48 40.12 -8.80
N LEU A 9 -3.45 39.95 -7.90
CA LEU A 9 -3.40 38.91 -6.89
C LEU A 9 -3.48 37.56 -7.59
N VAL A 10 -2.34 36.91 -7.77
CA VAL A 10 -2.29 35.48 -8.12
C VAL A 10 -2.78 34.71 -6.91
N ALA A 11 -4.04 34.27 -6.94
CA ALA A 11 -4.58 33.35 -5.96
C ALA A 11 -3.90 31.98 -6.14
N CYS A 12 -3.03 31.60 -5.20
CA CYS A 12 -2.56 30.23 -5.11
C CYS A 12 -3.77 29.32 -4.83
N ALA A 13 -4.23 28.60 -5.84
CA ALA A 13 -5.17 27.50 -5.64
C ALA A 13 -4.43 26.41 -4.84
N ALA A 14 -4.77 26.24 -3.57
CA ALA A 14 -4.31 25.08 -2.80
C ALA A 14 -4.75 23.81 -3.54
N PRO A 15 -3.89 22.77 -3.65
CA PRO A 15 -4.31 21.52 -4.24
C PRO A 15 -5.51 20.99 -3.44
N ALA A 16 -6.58 20.63 -4.14
CA ALA A 16 -7.71 19.96 -3.53
C ALA A 16 -7.21 18.64 -2.91
N THR A 17 -6.98 18.63 -1.60
CA THR A 17 -6.84 17.41 -0.83
C THR A 17 -8.17 16.70 -0.94
N ARG A 18 -8.26 15.74 -1.87
CA ARG A 18 -9.32 14.74 -1.80
C ARG A 18 -9.12 14.03 -0.48
N GLU A 19 -10.02 14.27 0.46
CA GLU A 19 -10.11 13.47 1.67
C GLU A 19 -10.34 12.03 1.22
N ALA A 20 -9.31 11.20 1.36
CA ALA A 20 -9.41 9.80 0.99
C ALA A 20 -10.52 9.21 1.85
N PRO A 21 -11.44 8.42 1.27
CA PRO A 21 -12.52 7.82 2.04
C PRO A 21 -11.96 7.08 3.26
N GLN A 22 -12.60 7.28 4.41
CA GLN A 22 -12.18 6.67 5.67
C GLN A 22 -12.11 5.15 5.49
N GLN A 23 -10.90 4.61 5.58
CA GLN A 23 -10.67 3.19 5.43
C GLN A 23 -10.95 2.45 6.74
N SER A 24 -11.52 1.25 6.67
CA SER A 24 -11.57 0.36 7.83
C SER A 24 -10.17 -0.18 8.17
N GLU A 25 -10.00 -0.67 9.40
CA GLU A 25 -8.74 -1.29 9.80
C GLU A 25 -8.43 -2.53 8.97
N ALA A 26 -9.43 -3.35 8.67
CA ALA A 26 -9.29 -4.47 7.75
C ALA A 26 -8.75 -4.06 6.37
N GLN A 27 -9.27 -2.96 5.80
CA GLN A 27 -8.80 -2.46 4.51
C GLN A 27 -7.35 -1.95 4.58
N ARG A 28 -6.91 -1.38 5.71
CA ARG A 28 -5.50 -0.99 5.90
C ARG A 28 -4.60 -2.22 6.00
N LEU A 29 -5.00 -3.26 6.73
CA LEU A 29 -4.25 -4.51 6.84
C LEU A 29 -4.14 -5.25 5.49
N GLU A 30 -5.20 -5.27 4.69
CA GLU A 30 -5.18 -5.81 3.32
C GLU A 30 -4.19 -5.04 2.43
N LYS A 31 -4.20 -3.70 2.51
CA LYS A 31 -3.25 -2.86 1.75
C LYS A 31 -1.81 -2.95 2.28
N PHE A 32 -1.63 -3.13 3.58
CA PHE A 32 -0.35 -3.46 4.20
C PHE A 32 0.18 -4.77 3.61
N ALA A 33 -0.63 -5.82 3.53
CA ALA A 33 -0.25 -7.13 2.99
C ALA A 33 0.23 -7.02 1.53
N VAL A 34 -0.52 -6.32 0.67
CA VAL A 34 -0.14 -6.09 -0.73
C VAL A 34 1.14 -5.27 -0.82
N SER A 35 1.27 -4.19 -0.04
CA SER A 35 2.46 -3.34 -0.04
C SER A 35 3.70 -4.11 0.44
N GLN A 36 3.55 -4.97 1.45
CA GLN A 36 4.61 -5.88 1.91
C GLN A 36 5.02 -6.86 0.80
N CYS A 37 4.05 -7.44 0.10
CA CYS A 37 4.33 -8.35 -0.99
C CYS A 37 5.11 -7.67 -2.11
N LEU A 38 4.68 -6.47 -2.52
CA LEU A 38 5.34 -5.70 -3.58
C LEU A 38 6.77 -5.28 -3.19
N GLN A 39 7.01 -4.81 -1.96
CA GLN A 39 8.38 -4.44 -1.56
C GLN A 39 9.34 -5.64 -1.57
N ARG A 40 8.85 -6.85 -1.28
CA ARG A 40 9.65 -8.08 -1.27
C ARG A 40 9.84 -8.67 -2.66
N ALA A 41 8.86 -8.52 -3.55
CA ALA A 41 8.96 -9.01 -4.91
C ALA A 41 9.85 -8.14 -5.80
N PHE A 42 10.06 -6.86 -5.44
CA PHE A 42 10.89 -5.92 -6.18
C PHE A 42 11.99 -5.29 -5.30
N PRO A 43 12.87 -6.11 -4.69
CA PRO A 43 13.91 -5.61 -3.79
C PRO A 43 14.86 -4.67 -4.54
N ASP A 44 15.40 -3.68 -3.83
CA ASP A 44 16.42 -2.75 -4.33
C ASP A 44 16.02 -1.94 -5.58
N THR A 45 14.70 -1.78 -5.80
CA THR A 45 14.16 -0.93 -6.87
C THR A 45 13.46 0.31 -6.30
N PRO A 46 13.32 1.40 -7.09
CA PRO A 46 12.51 2.55 -6.69
C PRO A 46 11.05 2.19 -6.40
N PHE A 47 10.50 1.22 -7.15
CA PHE A 47 9.15 0.70 -6.93
C PHE A 47 9.03 -0.03 -5.59
N GLY A 48 9.96 -0.93 -5.27
CA GLY A 48 10.00 -1.60 -3.97
C GLY A 48 10.23 -0.65 -2.81
N ALA A 49 11.03 0.40 -2.99
CA ALA A 49 11.22 1.45 -1.99
C ALA A 49 9.94 2.26 -1.73
N ASP A 50 9.15 2.54 -2.76
CA ASP A 50 7.84 3.17 -2.61
C ASP A 50 6.82 2.26 -1.92
N ALA A 51 6.75 1.00 -2.33
CA ALA A 51 5.92 -0.01 -1.68
C ALA A 51 6.29 -0.19 -0.19
N ARG A 52 7.57 -0.08 0.18
CA ARG A 52 8.03 -0.09 1.57
C ARG A 52 7.50 1.11 2.35
N ARG A 53 7.53 2.32 1.77
CA ARG A 53 6.96 3.52 2.41
C ARG A 53 5.45 3.39 2.59
N ALA A 54 4.74 2.88 1.58
CA ALA A 54 3.32 2.60 1.68
C ALA A 54 3.02 1.56 2.78
N SER A 55 3.80 0.47 2.84
CA SER A 55 3.72 -0.53 3.90
C SER A 55 3.92 0.09 5.29
N GLY A 56 4.89 0.97 5.47
CA GLY A 56 5.09 1.70 6.72
C GLY A 56 3.91 2.61 7.07
N ALA A 57 3.38 3.35 6.09
CA ALA A 57 2.22 4.22 6.31
C ALA A 57 0.97 3.46 6.79
N TYR A 58 0.73 2.24 6.32
CA TYR A 58 -0.39 1.42 6.82
C TYR A 58 -0.18 0.89 8.25
N VAL A 59 1.07 0.83 8.74
CA VAL A 59 1.36 0.56 10.15
C VAL A 59 1.07 1.82 10.97
N GLU A 60 1.58 2.98 10.56
CA GLU A 60 1.39 4.25 11.28
C GLU A 60 -0.09 4.69 11.39
N LEU A 61 -0.87 4.41 10.35
CA LEU A 61 -2.30 4.75 10.30
C LEU A 61 -3.20 3.70 10.94
N GLY A 62 -2.66 2.53 11.26
CA GLY A 62 -3.43 1.41 11.77
C GLY A 62 -3.58 1.43 13.29
N SER A 63 -4.45 0.56 13.77
CA SER A 63 -4.73 0.37 15.20
C SER A 63 -4.70 -1.10 15.62
N ALA A 64 -4.30 -2.00 14.71
CA ALA A 64 -4.12 -3.41 15.00
C ALA A 64 -2.90 -3.65 15.92
N ASP A 65 -2.90 -4.80 16.58
CA ASP A 65 -1.77 -5.24 17.40
C ASP A 65 -0.55 -5.50 16.51
N ALA A 66 0.64 -5.20 17.06
CA ALA A 66 1.91 -5.36 16.34
C ALA A 66 2.10 -6.77 15.78
N ASP A 67 1.63 -7.79 16.52
CA ASP A 67 1.73 -9.19 16.14
C ASP A 67 1.05 -9.48 14.79
N VAL A 68 -0.09 -8.83 14.50
CA VAL A 68 -0.85 -9.06 13.25
C VAL A 68 -0.05 -8.60 12.03
N TYR A 69 0.68 -7.48 12.13
CA TYR A 69 1.58 -7.04 11.05
C TYR A 69 2.72 -8.03 10.83
N GLY A 70 3.26 -8.62 11.91
CA GLY A 70 4.26 -9.67 11.85
C GLY A 70 3.74 -10.94 11.18
N GLU A 71 2.54 -11.39 11.54
CA GLU A 71 1.87 -12.56 10.97
C GLU A 71 1.57 -12.37 9.48
N ILE A 72 1.06 -11.20 9.08
CA ILE A 72 0.85 -10.87 7.67
C ILE A 72 2.19 -10.87 6.91
N ALA A 73 3.25 -10.31 7.48
CA ALA A 73 4.56 -10.31 6.87
C ALA A 73 5.15 -11.73 6.71
N ALA A 74 4.89 -12.64 7.64
CA ALA A 74 5.26 -14.05 7.53
C ALA A 74 4.45 -14.77 6.44
N LEU A 75 3.13 -14.52 6.38
CA LEU A 75 2.25 -15.03 5.33
C LEU A 75 2.71 -14.60 3.94
N VAL A 76 3.05 -13.31 3.76
CA VAL A 76 3.60 -12.78 2.50
C VAL A 76 4.84 -13.54 2.06
N GLY A 77 5.75 -13.85 3.00
CA GLY A 77 6.95 -14.64 2.69
C GLY A 77 6.61 -16.03 2.17
N THR A 78 5.66 -16.71 2.82
CA THR A 78 5.17 -18.03 2.41
C THR A 78 4.47 -17.97 1.05
N HIS A 79 3.71 -16.90 0.79
CA HIS A 79 2.99 -16.69 -0.47
C HIS A 79 3.95 -16.49 -1.65
N LEU A 80 5.00 -15.69 -1.47
CA LEU A 80 6.01 -15.41 -2.50
C LEU A 80 6.90 -16.60 -2.83
N ALA A 81 7.09 -17.55 -1.90
CA ALA A 81 7.87 -18.76 -2.12
C ALA A 81 7.31 -19.70 -3.20
N LYS A 82 6.08 -19.45 -3.69
CA LYS A 82 5.43 -20.18 -4.78
C LYS A 82 5.26 -19.27 -6.00
N PRO A 83 6.34 -19.00 -6.76
CA PRO A 83 6.32 -17.99 -7.81
C PRO A 83 5.34 -18.36 -8.92
N TYR A 84 4.58 -17.37 -9.38
CA TYR A 84 3.70 -17.53 -10.52
C TYR A 84 4.50 -17.50 -11.82
N GLN A 85 4.24 -18.48 -12.70
CA GLN A 85 4.85 -18.57 -14.01
C GLN A 85 3.86 -18.13 -15.09
N SER A 86 4.27 -17.16 -15.89
CA SER A 86 3.53 -16.81 -17.11
C SER A 86 3.80 -17.81 -18.24
N LYS A 87 2.99 -17.74 -19.30
CA LYS A 87 3.24 -18.52 -20.53
C LYS A 87 4.57 -18.14 -21.21
N SER A 88 5.09 -16.94 -20.97
CA SER A 88 6.39 -16.49 -21.48
C SER A 88 7.57 -16.84 -20.58
N GLY A 89 7.34 -17.48 -19.42
CA GLY A 89 8.38 -17.78 -18.44
C GLY A 89 8.77 -16.61 -17.53
N GLU A 90 8.16 -15.44 -17.72
CA GLU A 90 8.35 -14.28 -16.86
C GLU A 90 7.56 -14.42 -15.56
N PRO A 91 8.08 -13.91 -14.43
CA PRO A 91 7.38 -13.93 -13.15
C PRO A 91 6.18 -12.96 -13.16
N LEU A 92 5.09 -13.37 -12.51
CA LEU A 92 3.88 -12.55 -12.39
C LEU A 92 3.73 -11.97 -10.97
N HIS A 93 4.79 -11.35 -10.46
CA HIS A 93 4.85 -10.85 -9.08
C HIS A 93 3.69 -9.93 -8.69
N VAL A 94 3.33 -8.97 -9.55
CA VAL A 94 2.21 -8.07 -9.27
C VAL A 94 0.89 -8.84 -9.15
N MET A 95 0.64 -9.78 -10.07
CA MET A 95 -0.55 -10.62 -10.04
C MET A 95 -0.59 -11.47 -8.76
N GLN A 96 0.54 -12.11 -8.42
CA GLN A 96 0.68 -12.90 -7.20
C GLN A 96 0.39 -12.07 -5.94
N CYS A 97 0.87 -10.81 -5.88
CA CYS A 97 0.61 -9.93 -4.75
C CYS A 97 -0.83 -9.43 -4.67
N LEU A 98 -1.51 -9.23 -5.81
CA LEU A 98 -2.93 -8.87 -5.81
C LEU A 98 -3.81 -10.06 -5.39
N ASP A 99 -3.46 -11.28 -5.83
CA ASP A 99 -4.17 -12.50 -5.47
C ASP A 99 -3.97 -12.90 -4.01
N LEU A 100 -2.99 -12.32 -3.30
CA LEU A 100 -2.86 -12.46 -1.85
C LEU A 100 -4.15 -12.05 -1.11
N LEU A 101 -4.91 -11.10 -1.65
CA LEU A 101 -6.20 -10.66 -1.08
C LEU A 101 -7.26 -11.76 -1.05
N GLN A 102 -7.10 -12.79 -1.87
CA GLN A 102 -8.01 -13.95 -1.92
C GLN A 102 -7.53 -15.08 -0.98
N SER A 103 -6.40 -14.89 -0.29
CA SER A 103 -5.85 -15.87 0.64
C SER A 103 -6.78 -16.09 1.84
N PRO A 104 -7.22 -17.33 2.11
CA PRO A 104 -7.96 -17.65 3.33
C PRO A 104 -7.16 -17.34 4.60
N ALA A 105 -5.83 -17.48 4.54
CA ALA A 105 -4.96 -17.15 5.66
C ALA A 105 -4.97 -15.64 5.94
N LEU A 106 -4.91 -14.79 4.92
CA LEU A 106 -5.02 -13.35 5.09
C LEU A 106 -6.41 -12.98 5.63
N ALA A 107 -7.47 -13.59 5.07
CA ALA A 107 -8.83 -13.36 5.53
C ALA A 107 -9.00 -13.69 7.03
N THR A 108 -8.38 -14.78 7.52
CA THR A 108 -8.39 -15.13 8.95
C THR A 108 -7.70 -14.07 9.81
N LEU A 109 -6.55 -13.56 9.39
CA LEU A 109 -5.81 -12.51 10.11
C LEU A 109 -6.58 -11.18 10.17
N VAL A 110 -7.30 -10.85 9.10
CA VAL A 110 -8.00 -9.57 8.94
C VAL A 110 -9.41 -9.59 9.53
N LYS A 111 -10.04 -10.76 9.67
CA LYS A 111 -11.42 -10.92 10.15
C LYS A 111 -11.75 -10.17 11.45
N PRO A 112 -10.88 -10.11 12.48
CA PRO A 112 -11.17 -9.36 13.71
C PRO A 112 -11.32 -7.85 13.52
N TYR A 113 -10.87 -7.31 12.39
CA TYR A 113 -10.80 -5.86 12.10
C TYR A 113 -11.85 -5.38 11.08
N ARG A 114 -12.82 -6.24 10.75
CA ARG A 114 -13.91 -5.95 9.81
C ARG A 114 -15.13 -5.35 10.48
#